data_AF-A0A0E9LT93-F1
#
_entry.id   AF-A0A0E9LT93-F1
#
_cell.length_a   1.000
_cell.length_b   1.000
_cell.length_c   1.000
_cell.angle_alpha   90.00
_cell.angle_beta   90.00
_cell.angle_gamma   90.00
#
_symmetry.space_group_name_H-M   'P 1'
#
loop_
_entity.id
_entity.type
_entity.pdbx_description
1 polymer ?
#
loop_
_entity_poly.entity_id
_entity_poly.type
_entity_poly.pdbx_seq_one_letter_code
_entity_poly.pdbx_strand_id
1 'polypeptide(L)'
;MQFELVRYTKDKGPEWDQFVKDAWNGVFLFYRGFMDYHADRFTDHSLMAYSKGKLKAVLPANEKEGVLWSHQGLTYGGWVLGNRFSAIDLQDLFKEMEVYAAGHAIQGVEYKHKPFVFEKHANDADAWVLWNSGYELWRRDLSFYFDLKNHGASPGISAIGLISRAATTCVSIRRGMCINTWNWSTTIW
;
A
#
# COMPACT_ATOMS: atom_id res chain seq x y z
N MET A 1 -8.49 -1.41 -20.49
CA MET A 1 -7.90 -0.18 -21.08
C MET A 1 -6.47 -0.45 -21.56
N GLN A 2 -5.93 0.34 -22.50
CA GLN A 2 -4.48 0.33 -22.77
C GLN A 2 -3.76 1.24 -21.76
N PHE A 3 -2.67 0.75 -21.18
CA PHE A 3 -1.86 1.49 -20.21
C PHE A 3 -0.44 1.68 -20.72
N GLU A 4 0.14 2.83 -20.40
CA GLU A 4 1.56 3.11 -20.53
C GLU A 4 2.17 3.09 -19.13
N LEU A 5 3.12 2.18 -18.91
CA LEU A 5 3.83 2.08 -17.63
C LEU A 5 5.14 2.87 -17.69
N VAL A 6 5.27 3.83 -16.78
CA VAL A 6 6.44 4.69 -16.64
C VAL A 6 7.03 4.47 -15.25
N ARG A 7 8.37 4.38 -15.16
CA ARG A 7 9.05 4.30 -13.86
C ARG A 7 8.89 5.63 -13.13
N TYR A 8 8.58 5.55 -11.83
CA TYR A 8 8.55 6.70 -10.96
C TYR A 8 9.92 7.40 -10.91
N THR A 9 9.88 8.72 -10.83
CA THR A 9 11.03 9.58 -10.61
C THR A 9 10.68 10.62 -9.55
N LYS A 10 11.69 11.15 -8.83
CA LYS A 10 11.45 12.04 -7.67
C LYS A 10 10.65 13.30 -8.01
N ASP A 11 10.76 13.81 -9.23
CA ASP A 11 9.97 14.93 -9.74
C ASP A 11 8.47 14.64 -9.84
N LYS A 12 8.07 13.36 -9.94
CA LYS A 12 6.67 12.92 -9.95
C LYS A 12 6.10 12.69 -8.55
N GLY A 13 6.88 12.90 -7.49
CA GLY A 13 6.45 12.73 -6.09
C GLY A 13 5.12 13.42 -5.76
N PRO A 14 4.92 14.71 -6.10
CA PRO A 14 3.65 15.39 -5.85
C PRO A 14 2.46 14.77 -6.60
N GLU A 15 2.65 14.34 -7.85
CA GLU A 15 1.62 13.68 -8.66
C GLU A 15 1.24 12.33 -8.05
N TRP A 16 2.24 11.54 -7.66
CA TRP A 16 2.08 10.27 -6.98
C TRP A 16 1.28 10.40 -5.68
N ASP A 17 1.71 11.29 -4.79
CA ASP A 17 1.09 11.46 -3.47
C ASP A 17 -0.33 12.00 -3.61
N GLN A 18 -0.56 12.93 -4.54
CA GLN A 18 -1.92 13.40 -4.83
C GLN A 18 -2.80 12.25 -5.35
N PHE A 19 -2.27 11.38 -6.21
CA PHE A 19 -3.00 10.22 -6.69
C PHE A 19 -3.31 9.22 -5.57
N VAL A 20 -2.35 8.89 -4.70
CA VAL A 20 -2.55 8.00 -3.55
C VAL A 20 -3.65 8.52 -2.63
N LYS A 21 -3.69 9.83 -2.39
CA LYS A 21 -4.73 10.47 -1.57
C LYS A 21 -6.14 10.26 -2.15
N ASP A 22 -6.27 10.41 -3.46
CA ASP A 22 -7.55 10.36 -4.17
C ASP A 22 -7.98 8.93 -4.54
N ALA A 23 -7.04 7.98 -4.58
CA ALA A 23 -7.27 6.58 -4.90
C ALA A 23 -8.29 5.91 -3.96
N TRP A 24 -9.03 4.92 -4.47
CA TRP A 24 -10.06 4.25 -3.68
C TRP A 24 -9.46 3.28 -2.65
N ASN A 25 -8.25 2.78 -2.92
CA ASN A 25 -7.49 1.89 -2.07
C ASN A 25 -6.14 2.50 -1.62
N GLY A 26 -5.99 3.83 -1.66
CA GLY A 26 -4.79 4.51 -1.16
C GLY A 26 -4.71 4.52 0.37
N VAL A 27 -3.51 4.26 0.91
CA VAL A 27 -3.19 4.39 2.34
C VAL A 27 -1.86 5.12 2.53
N PHE A 28 -1.62 5.64 3.73
CA PHE A 28 -0.45 6.48 3.99
C PHE A 28 0.90 5.78 3.76
N LEU A 29 0.93 4.45 3.84
CA LEU A 29 2.12 3.63 3.57
C LEU A 29 2.64 3.80 2.14
N PHE A 30 1.79 4.24 1.21
CA PHE A 30 2.14 4.42 -0.20
C PHE A 30 2.58 5.84 -0.55
N TYR A 31 2.62 6.77 0.40
CA TYR A 31 3.17 8.10 0.15
C TYR A 31 4.70 8.03 0.01
N ARG A 32 5.25 8.84 -0.90
CA ARG A 32 6.70 8.88 -1.15
C ARG A 32 7.48 9.28 0.10
N GLY A 33 6.98 10.25 0.87
CA GLY A 33 7.61 10.63 2.14
C GLY A 33 7.73 9.50 3.17
N PHE A 34 6.82 8.51 3.12
CA PHE A 34 6.90 7.32 3.98
C PHE A 34 7.84 6.26 3.40
N MET A 35 7.72 5.95 2.10
CA MET A 35 8.55 4.93 1.45
C MET A 35 10.03 5.33 1.36
N ASP A 36 10.29 6.61 1.07
CA ASP A 36 11.64 7.13 0.86
C ASP A 36 12.47 7.15 2.16
N TYR A 37 11.84 7.01 3.34
CA TYR A 37 12.53 6.87 4.63
C TYR A 37 13.45 5.63 4.68
N HIS A 38 13.15 4.60 3.87
CA HIS A 38 13.94 3.37 3.76
C HIS A 38 14.51 3.18 2.34
N ALA A 39 14.69 4.26 1.57
CA ALA A 39 15.19 4.19 0.20
C ALA A 39 16.60 3.61 0.07
N ASP A 40 17.41 3.63 1.14
CA ASP A 40 18.75 3.03 1.18
C ASP A 40 18.73 1.50 1.12
N ARG A 41 17.60 0.86 1.47
CA ARG A 41 17.46 -0.59 1.59
C ARG A 41 16.86 -1.26 0.36
N PHE A 42 16.23 -0.48 -0.51
CA PHE A 42 15.44 -1.00 -1.63
C PHE A 42 15.75 -0.21 -2.91
N THR A 43 16.05 -0.92 -3.99
CA THR A 43 16.14 -0.31 -5.32
C THR A 43 14.73 0.01 -5.81
N ASP A 44 14.30 1.27 -5.66
CA ASP A 44 12.96 1.69 -6.07
C ASP A 44 12.73 1.39 -7.56
N HIS A 45 11.63 0.70 -7.84
CA HIS A 45 11.16 0.40 -9.19
C HIS A 45 9.67 0.69 -9.29
N SER A 46 9.23 1.69 -8.53
CA SER A 46 7.82 2.05 -8.44
C SER A 46 7.30 2.45 -9.83
N LEU A 47 6.09 2.03 -10.18
CA LEU A 47 5.51 2.25 -11.51
C LEU A 47 4.32 3.19 -11.45
N MET A 48 4.15 3.99 -12.51
CA MET A 48 3.02 4.86 -12.74
C MET A 48 2.33 4.46 -14.04
N ALA A 49 1.05 4.13 -13.97
CA ALA A 49 0.28 3.64 -15.09
C ALA A 49 -0.64 4.74 -15.64
N TYR A 50 -0.35 5.19 -16.85
CA TYR A 50 -1.12 6.22 -17.54
C TYR A 50 -2.05 5.59 -18.58
N SER A 51 -3.23 6.16 -18.76
CA SER A 51 -4.10 5.86 -19.90
C SER A 51 -4.67 7.14 -20.46
N LYS A 52 -4.53 7.35 -21.77
CA LYS A 52 -4.92 8.60 -22.46
C LYS A 52 -4.33 9.84 -21.78
N GLY A 53 -3.05 9.76 -21.38
CA GLY A 53 -2.33 10.84 -20.71
C GLY A 53 -2.75 11.13 -19.27
N LYS A 54 -3.62 10.32 -18.65
CA LYS A 54 -4.06 10.49 -17.26
C LYS A 54 -3.52 9.36 -16.39
N LEU A 55 -3.01 9.69 -15.20
CA LEU A 55 -2.59 8.70 -14.22
C LEU A 55 -3.81 7.91 -13.73
N LYS A 56 -3.72 6.59 -13.82
CA LYS A 56 -4.83 5.67 -13.53
C LYS A 56 -4.53 4.71 -12.39
N ALA A 57 -3.26 4.36 -12.22
CA ALA A 57 -2.78 3.52 -11.13
C ALA A 57 -1.32 3.84 -10.80
N VAL A 58 -0.90 3.52 -9.59
CA VAL A 58 0.51 3.50 -9.20
C VAL A 58 0.83 2.20 -8.48
N LEU A 59 2.03 1.65 -8.68
CA LEU A 59 2.51 0.45 -8.00
C LEU A 59 3.74 0.82 -7.17
N PRO A 60 3.61 0.94 -5.83
CA PRO A 60 4.75 0.92 -4.93
C PRO A 60 5.57 -0.34 -5.19
N ALA A 61 6.81 -0.19 -5.66
CA ALA A 61 7.60 -1.35 -6.05
C ALA A 61 9.10 -1.16 -5.83
N ASN A 62 9.78 -2.27 -5.62
CA ASN A 62 11.23 -2.34 -5.64
C ASN A 62 11.69 -3.54 -6.47
N GLU A 63 12.86 -3.41 -7.07
CA GLU A 63 13.51 -4.51 -7.76
C GLU A 63 14.54 -5.14 -6.84
N LYS A 64 14.61 -6.48 -6.83
CA LYS A 64 15.68 -7.22 -6.16
C LYS A 64 15.88 -8.55 -6.87
N GLU A 65 17.13 -8.86 -7.23
CA GLU A 65 17.53 -10.15 -7.82
C GLU A 65 16.71 -10.50 -9.09
N GLY A 66 16.43 -9.52 -9.94
CA GLY A 66 15.64 -9.71 -11.16
C GLY A 66 14.15 -9.91 -10.93
N VAL A 67 13.65 -9.68 -9.70
CA VAL A 67 12.22 -9.79 -9.36
C VAL A 67 11.66 -8.41 -9.02
N LEU A 68 10.50 -8.10 -9.58
CA LEU A 68 9.72 -6.91 -9.23
C LEU A 68 8.82 -7.23 -8.05
N TRP A 69 9.10 -6.61 -6.92
CA TRP A 69 8.27 -6.75 -5.73
C TRP A 69 7.35 -5.56 -5.63
N SER A 70 6.09 -5.78 -5.28
CA SER A 70 5.15 -4.72 -4.86
C SER A 70 5.47 -4.21 -3.43
N HIS A 71 6.73 -3.78 -3.29
CA HIS A 71 7.45 -3.28 -2.14
C HIS A 71 7.65 -4.27 -0.98
N GLN A 72 8.88 -4.77 -0.84
CA GLN A 72 9.29 -5.69 0.22
C GLN A 72 9.25 -5.05 1.61
N GLY A 73 9.56 -3.75 1.71
CA GLY A 73 9.56 -3.00 2.97
C GLY A 73 8.18 -2.60 3.52
N LEU A 74 7.09 -2.79 2.76
CA LEU A 74 5.75 -2.44 3.23
C LEU A 74 5.02 -3.67 3.79
N THR A 75 4.16 -3.43 4.79
CA THR A 75 3.26 -4.45 5.35
C THR A 75 2.32 -5.00 4.28
N TYR A 76 1.82 -4.13 3.41
CA TYR A 76 0.97 -4.46 2.27
C TYR A 76 1.49 -3.75 1.03
N GLY A 77 1.16 -4.28 -0.14
CA GLY A 77 1.58 -3.70 -1.41
C GLY A 77 0.43 -3.65 -2.41
N GLY A 78 0.78 -3.95 -3.65
CA GLY A 78 -0.13 -4.02 -4.76
C GLY A 78 -0.45 -2.68 -5.42
N TRP A 79 -1.29 -2.73 -6.44
CA TRP A 79 -1.70 -1.56 -7.20
C TRP A 79 -2.56 -0.62 -6.35
N VAL A 80 -2.20 0.66 -6.36
CA VAL A 80 -3.05 1.75 -5.92
C VAL A 80 -3.83 2.24 -7.14
N LEU A 81 -5.14 2.26 -7.04
CA LEU A 81 -6.05 2.39 -8.17
C LEU A 81 -6.91 3.65 -8.05
N GLY A 82 -7.07 4.34 -9.18
CA GLY A 82 -7.91 5.53 -9.27
C GLY A 82 -9.39 5.18 -9.09
N ASN A 83 -10.21 6.18 -8.78
CA ASN A 83 -11.65 5.98 -8.62
C ASN A 83 -12.28 5.42 -9.91
N ARG A 84 -13.18 4.44 -9.75
CA ARG A 84 -13.83 3.68 -10.85
C ARG A 84 -12.82 2.92 -11.71
N PHE A 85 -12.34 1.81 -11.17
CA PHE A 85 -11.47 0.85 -11.86
C PHE A 85 -12.20 -0.48 -11.97
N SER A 86 -12.41 -1.00 -13.19
CA SER A 86 -13.08 -2.29 -13.37
C SER A 86 -12.10 -3.45 -13.23
N ALA A 87 -12.59 -4.66 -12.95
CA ALA A 87 -11.76 -5.86 -12.93
C ALA A 87 -11.10 -6.14 -14.29
N ILE A 88 -11.79 -5.83 -15.39
CA ILE A 88 -11.25 -5.97 -16.76
C ILE A 88 -10.09 -4.99 -16.98
N ASP A 89 -10.23 -3.75 -16.53
CA ASP A 89 -9.13 -2.78 -16.61
C ASP A 89 -7.94 -3.19 -15.75
N LEU A 90 -8.19 -3.82 -14.60
CA LEU A 90 -7.14 -4.33 -13.73
C LEU A 90 -6.41 -5.51 -14.38
N GLN A 91 -7.14 -6.41 -15.02
CA GLN A 91 -6.57 -7.50 -15.80
C GLN A 91 -5.67 -6.97 -16.93
N ASP A 92 -6.13 -5.95 -17.68
CA ASP A 92 -5.33 -5.30 -18.71
C ASP A 92 -4.07 -4.65 -18.11
N LEU A 93 -4.18 -4.00 -16.95
CA LEU A 93 -3.04 -3.39 -16.25
C LEU A 93 -2.00 -4.43 -15.82
N PHE A 94 -2.43 -5.59 -15.31
CA PHE A 94 -1.53 -6.71 -14.97
C PHE A 94 -0.81 -7.24 -16.22
N LYS A 95 -1.52 -7.37 -17.34
CA LYS A 95 -0.90 -7.79 -18.60
C LYS A 95 0.16 -6.80 -19.08
N GLU A 96 -0.11 -5.50 -18.99
CA GLU A 96 0.89 -4.47 -19.33
C GLU A 96 2.08 -4.49 -18.36
N MET A 97 1.86 -4.82 -17.09
CA MET A 97 2.93 -5.02 -16.11
C MET A 97 3.84 -6.21 -16.46
N GLU A 98 3.26 -7.32 -16.92
CA GLU A 98 4.02 -8.50 -17.36
C GLU A 98 4.85 -8.20 -18.61
N VAL A 99 4.26 -7.49 -19.58
CA VAL A 99 4.97 -7.02 -20.78
C VAL A 99 6.10 -6.07 -20.40
N TYR A 100 5.84 -5.11 -19.51
CA TYR A 100 6.85 -4.20 -18.99
C TYR A 100 7.99 -4.96 -18.29
N ALA A 101 7.67 -5.92 -17.42
CA ALA A 101 8.65 -6.73 -16.70
C ALA A 101 9.57 -7.49 -17.67
N ALA A 102 8.98 -8.17 -18.65
CA ALA A 102 9.74 -8.88 -19.69
C ALA A 102 10.67 -7.93 -20.48
N GLY A 103 10.18 -6.74 -20.83
CA GLY A 103 10.96 -5.71 -21.52
C GLY A 103 12.12 -5.12 -20.71
N HIS A 104 12.11 -5.27 -19.39
CA HIS A 104 13.15 -4.77 -18.47
C HIS A 104 14.01 -5.89 -17.86
N ALA A 105 14.00 -7.08 -18.46
CA ALA A 105 14.73 -8.27 -17.97
C ALA A 105 14.36 -8.70 -16.54
N ILE A 106 13.14 -8.35 -16.10
CA ILE A 106 12.56 -8.80 -14.83
C ILE A 106 11.99 -10.19 -15.06
N GLN A 107 12.43 -11.14 -14.25
CA GLN A 107 12.17 -12.58 -14.37
C GLN A 107 10.95 -13.05 -13.58
N GLY A 108 10.47 -12.23 -12.63
CA GLY A 108 9.32 -12.56 -11.81
C GLY A 108 8.67 -11.33 -11.19
N VAL A 109 7.41 -11.48 -10.81
CA VAL A 109 6.64 -10.46 -10.10
C VAL A 109 6.11 -11.03 -8.80
N GLU A 110 6.38 -10.33 -7.70
CA GLU A 110 5.97 -10.70 -6.35
C GLU A 110 4.95 -9.70 -5.81
N TYR A 111 3.70 -10.14 -5.76
CA TYR A 111 2.55 -9.29 -5.48
C TYR A 111 2.02 -9.51 -4.04
N LYS A 112 2.03 -8.46 -3.24
CA LYS A 112 1.49 -8.41 -1.88
C LYS A 112 0.09 -7.82 -1.89
N HIS A 113 -0.90 -8.70 -1.93
CA HIS A 113 -2.30 -8.30 -1.81
C HIS A 113 -2.56 -7.55 -0.50
N LYS A 114 -3.31 -6.44 -0.59
CA LYS A 114 -3.66 -5.61 0.56
C LYS A 114 -5.00 -6.06 1.14
N PRO A 115 -5.14 -6.21 2.47
CA PRO A 115 -6.42 -6.56 3.07
C PRO A 115 -7.52 -5.52 2.78
N PHE A 116 -8.71 -6.00 2.44
CA PHE A 116 -9.88 -5.17 2.12
C PHE A 116 -10.28 -4.16 3.22
N VAL A 117 -9.91 -4.41 4.49
CA VAL A 117 -10.20 -3.50 5.62
C VAL A 117 -9.53 -2.12 5.46
N PHE A 118 -8.45 -2.05 4.68
CA PHE A 118 -7.75 -0.80 4.38
C PHE A 118 -8.26 -0.10 3.12
N GLU A 119 -9.40 -0.54 2.60
CA GLU A 119 -10.00 0.00 1.38
C GLU A 119 -11.24 0.82 1.73
N LYS A 120 -11.53 1.84 0.90
CA LYS A 120 -12.75 2.65 1.11
C LYS A 120 -14.02 1.84 0.83
N HIS A 121 -13.92 0.80 -0.01
CA HIS A 121 -15.01 -0.11 -0.38
C HIS A 121 -14.45 -1.52 -0.50
N ALA A 122 -15.21 -2.53 -0.09
CA ALA A 122 -14.82 -3.92 -0.25
C ALA A 122 -14.69 -4.27 -1.74
N ASN A 123 -13.54 -4.82 -2.11
CA ASN A 123 -13.23 -5.17 -3.48
C ASN A 123 -12.15 -6.26 -3.49
N ASP A 124 -12.39 -7.35 -4.21
CA ASP A 124 -11.44 -8.46 -4.37
C ASP A 124 -10.97 -8.59 -5.83
N ALA A 125 -11.00 -7.51 -6.60
CA ALA A 125 -10.69 -7.54 -8.02
C ALA A 125 -9.23 -7.94 -8.28
N ASP A 126 -8.29 -7.50 -7.46
CA ASP A 126 -6.88 -7.88 -7.60
C ASP A 126 -6.67 -9.35 -7.25
N ALA A 127 -7.32 -9.86 -6.19
CA ALA A 127 -7.32 -11.28 -5.85
C ALA A 127 -7.89 -12.13 -7.00
N TRP A 128 -8.98 -11.69 -7.62
CA TRP A 128 -9.55 -12.35 -8.80
C TRP A 128 -8.59 -12.33 -10.00
N VAL A 129 -7.97 -11.18 -10.30
CA VAL A 129 -7.01 -11.05 -11.41
C VAL A 129 -5.79 -11.94 -11.19
N LEU A 130 -5.23 -11.98 -9.97
CA LEU A 130 -4.11 -12.86 -9.64
C LEU A 130 -4.44 -14.33 -9.92
N TRP A 131 -5.60 -14.80 -9.43
CA TRP A 131 -6.07 -16.16 -9.70
C TRP A 131 -6.28 -16.41 -11.20
N ASN A 132 -6.96 -15.49 -11.88
CA ASN A 132 -7.31 -15.63 -13.30
C ASN A 132 -6.08 -15.56 -14.22
N SER A 133 -5.05 -14.83 -13.83
CA SER A 133 -3.77 -14.72 -14.56
C SER A 133 -2.76 -15.81 -14.17
N GLY A 134 -3.14 -16.77 -13.32
CA GLY A 134 -2.28 -17.91 -12.97
C GLY A 134 -1.16 -17.58 -11.98
N TYR A 135 -1.27 -16.51 -11.20
CA TYR A 135 -0.33 -16.23 -10.12
C TYR A 135 -0.49 -17.28 -9.02
N GLU A 136 0.64 -17.73 -8.47
CA GLU A 136 0.67 -18.72 -7.40
C GLU A 136 0.68 -18.06 -6.03
N LEU A 137 -0.22 -18.48 -5.16
CA LEU A 137 -0.23 -18.06 -3.76
C LEU A 137 0.84 -18.84 -2.98
N TRP A 138 1.94 -18.18 -2.63
CA TRP A 138 3.00 -18.81 -1.83
C TRP A 138 3.07 -18.30 -0.38
N ARG A 139 2.43 -17.17 -0.08
CA ARG A 139 2.40 -16.56 1.26
C ARG A 139 1.05 -15.94 1.59
N ARG A 140 0.66 -16.03 2.86
CA ARG A 140 -0.49 -15.32 3.42
C ARG A 140 -0.15 -14.80 4.81
N ASP A 141 -0.31 -13.51 5.03
CA ASP A 141 -0.11 -12.88 6.33
C ASP A 141 -1.46 -12.74 7.07
N LEU A 142 -1.46 -12.99 8.37
CA LEU A 142 -2.64 -12.81 9.21
C LEU A 142 -2.72 -11.35 9.67
N SER A 143 -3.84 -10.69 9.38
CA SER A 143 -4.15 -9.36 9.91
C SER A 143 -5.32 -9.46 10.90
N PHE A 144 -5.17 -8.83 12.06
CA PHE A 144 -6.24 -8.67 13.05
C PHE A 144 -6.65 -7.21 13.11
N TYR A 145 -7.94 -6.94 12.96
CA TYR A 145 -8.51 -5.60 13.03
C TYR A 145 -9.79 -5.62 13.84
N PHE A 146 -10.14 -4.46 14.40
CA PHE A 146 -11.36 -4.27 15.16
C PHE A 146 -12.15 -3.11 14.54
N ASP A 147 -13.39 -3.39 14.12
CA ASP A 147 -14.27 -2.39 13.51
C ASP A 147 -14.91 -1.51 14.59
N LEU A 148 -14.19 -0.43 14.92
CA LEU A 148 -14.64 0.56 15.89
C LEU A 148 -15.90 1.33 15.43
N LYS A 149 -16.16 1.42 14.12
CA LYS A 149 -17.32 2.16 13.60
C LYS A 149 -18.61 1.39 13.88
N ASN A 150 -18.61 0.08 13.63
CA ASN A 150 -19.81 -0.73 13.75
C ASN A 150 -19.98 -1.38 15.14
N HIS A 151 -18.88 -1.65 15.86
CA HIS A 151 -18.95 -2.30 17.17
C HIS A 151 -18.69 -1.38 18.37
N GLY A 152 -18.30 -0.12 18.13
CA GLY A 152 -17.94 0.83 19.18
C GLY A 152 -16.70 0.39 19.97
N ALA A 153 -16.14 1.26 20.81
CA ALA A 153 -14.94 0.95 21.59
C ALA A 153 -15.21 0.10 22.85
N SER A 154 -16.29 -0.70 22.87
CA SER A 154 -16.70 -1.46 24.05
C SER A 154 -15.89 -2.76 24.16
N PRO A 155 -14.92 -2.84 25.09
CA PRO A 155 -14.16 -4.07 25.27
C PRO A 155 -15.06 -5.14 25.87
N GLY A 156 -14.73 -6.42 25.66
CA GLY A 156 -15.37 -7.51 26.39
C GLY A 156 -15.21 -7.33 27.91
N ILE A 157 -16.12 -7.91 28.70
CA ILE A 157 -16.16 -7.79 30.18
C ILE A 157 -14.81 -8.12 30.83
N SER A 158 -14.07 -9.10 30.29
CA SER A 158 -12.73 -9.47 30.76
C SER A 158 -11.67 -8.38 30.51
N ALA A 159 -11.74 -7.68 29.37
CA ALA A 159 -10.84 -6.58 29.03
C ALA A 159 -11.13 -5.32 29.88
N ILE A 160 -12.40 -5.06 30.23
CA ILE A 160 -12.78 -3.97 31.14
C ILE A 160 -12.10 -4.15 32.51
N GLY A 161 -12.10 -5.38 33.05
CA GLY A 161 -11.42 -5.68 34.31
C GLY A 161 -9.90 -5.45 34.27
N LEU A 162 -9.25 -5.75 33.14
CA LEU A 162 -7.81 -5.49 32.94
C LEU A 162 -7.51 -3.99 32.82
N ILE A 163 -8.31 -3.25 32.04
CA ILE A 163 -8.16 -1.79 31.87
C ILE A 163 -8.37 -1.07 33.22
N SER A 164 -9.38 -1.49 33.99
CA SER A 164 -9.64 -0.93 35.32
C SER A 164 -8.47 -1.15 36.30
N ARG A 165 -7.82 -2.32 36.26
CA ARG A 165 -6.59 -2.59 37.05
C ARG A 165 -5.39 -1.74 36.62
N ALA A 166 -5.25 -1.46 35.33
CA ALA A 166 -4.22 -0.56 34.82
C ALA A 166 -4.45 0.89 35.27
N ALA A 167 -5.72 1.31 35.42
CA ALA A 167 -6.07 2.63 35.90
C ALA A 167 -5.87 2.82 37.42
N THR A 168 -5.93 1.74 38.21
CA THR A 168 -5.69 1.77 39.66
C THR A 168 -4.23 1.55 40.05
N THR A 169 -3.36 1.20 39.11
CA THR A 169 -1.91 1.19 39.29
C THR A 169 -1.33 2.58 39.02
N CYS A 170 -0.20 2.95 39.62
CA CYS A 170 0.47 4.25 39.43
C CYS A 170 1.13 4.40 38.04
N VAL A 171 0.45 3.95 36.99
CA VAL A 171 0.86 4.06 35.60
C VAL A 171 0.29 5.36 35.03
N SER A 172 1.16 6.23 34.51
CA SER A 172 0.73 7.44 33.80
C SER A 172 0.98 7.30 32.31
N ILE A 173 -0.04 7.63 31.50
CA ILE A 173 0.09 7.69 30.03
C ILE A 173 0.30 9.16 29.67
N ARG A 174 1.44 9.48 29.08
CA ARG A 174 1.68 10.80 28.47
C ARG A 174 1.56 10.66 26.96
N ARG A 175 0.76 11.54 26.34
CA ARG A 175 0.75 11.66 24.89
C ARG A 175 1.99 12.44 24.50
N GLY A 176 2.88 11.84 23.71
CA GLY A 176 3.94 12.59 23.05
C GLY A 176 3.34 13.66 22.14
N MET A 177 4.07 14.74 21.88
CA MET A 177 3.67 15.70 20.85
C MET A 177 3.45 14.92 19.54
N CYS A 178 2.23 14.99 19.00
CA CYS A 178 2.00 14.61 17.61
C CYS A 178 2.89 15.51 16.76
N ILE A 179 3.81 14.93 15.99
CA ILE A 179 4.49 15.61 14.90
C ILE A 179 3.40 15.93 13.86
N ASN A 180 2.70 17.04 14.06
CA ASN A 180 1.63 17.53 13.19
C ASN A 180 2.14 18.42 12.06
N THR A 181 3.46 18.46 11.85
CA THR A 181 4.09 19.09 10.70
C THR A 181 5.24 18.19 10.28
N TRP A 182 5.11 17.55 9.12
CA TRP A 182 6.19 16.84 8.42
C TRP A 182 7.21 17.84 7.88
N ASN A 183 7.75 18.70 8.75
CA ASN A 183 8.88 19.56 8.44
C ASN A 183 10.07 18.98 9.18
N TRP A 184 10.75 18.03 8.54
CA TRP A 184 11.95 17.38 9.07
C TRP A 184 13.13 18.34 8.99
N SER A 185 13.15 19.33 9.89
CA SER A 185 14.39 19.98 10.31
C SER A 185 14.75 19.40 11.68
N THR A 186 15.80 18.58 11.66
CA THR A 186 16.72 18.25 12.76
C THR A 186 16.39 18.85 14.12
N THR A 187 16.23 18.00 15.15
CA THR A 187 17.10 18.02 16.35
C THR A 187 16.86 16.73 17.14
N ILE A 188 17.92 15.94 17.28
CA ILE A 188 18.04 14.82 18.21
C ILE A 188 18.32 15.42 19.59
N TRP A 189 17.60 14.94 20.62
CA TRP A 189 18.11 14.81 21.98
C TRP A 189 17.71 13.44 22.52
#